data_AF-A0AAV6HY45-F1
#
_entry.id   AF-A0AAV6HY45-F1
#
_cell.length_a   1.000
_cell.length_b   1.000
_cell.length_c   1.000
_cell.angle_alpha   90.00
_cell.angle_beta   90.00
_cell.angle_gamma   90.00
#
_symmetry.space_group_name_H-M   'P 1'
#
loop_
_entity.id
_entity.type
_entity.pdbx_description
1 polymer ?
#
loop_
_entity_poly.entity_id
_entity_poly.type
_entity_poly.pdbx_seq_one_letter_code
_entity_poly.pdbx_strand_id
1 'polypeptide(L)'
;MVGEAASHRWVLLMFGFFYRFILSRLLTAEVISRTAFGSSYLEGENIFDMLMKLVMISARNGFNIRLPGIGKFLKMRDDLESEKIDQAIRESIIGMIDKREEKMMRGEENNYGSDFLGSLI
;
A
#
# COMPACT_ATOMS: atom_id res chain seq x y z
N MET A 1 38.71 21.99 9.65
CA MET A 1 38.48 20.58 9.23
C MET A 1 37.36 19.88 10.02
N VAL A 2 36.37 20.60 10.58
CA VAL A 2 35.29 20.01 11.42
C VAL A 2 33.92 19.98 10.70
N GLY A 3 33.77 20.70 9.58
CA GLY A 3 32.50 20.84 8.85
C GLY A 3 32.09 19.64 7.99
N GLU A 4 33.03 18.89 7.40
CA GLU A 4 32.71 17.77 6.50
C GLU A 4 32.23 16.52 7.24
N ALA A 5 32.72 16.26 8.45
CA ALA A 5 32.36 15.09 9.24
C ALA A 5 30.91 15.14 9.77
N ALA A 6 30.38 16.34 10.02
CA ALA A 6 28.99 16.53 10.44
C ALA A 6 28.01 16.26 9.29
N SER A 7 28.35 16.67 8.06
CA SER A 7 27.54 16.43 6.86
C SER A 7 27.37 14.92 6.57
N HIS A 8 28.45 14.15 6.64
CA HIS A 8 28.40 12.69 6.46
C HIS A 8 27.55 11.98 7.52
N ARG A 9 27.55 12.44 8.77
CA ARG A 9 26.74 11.86 9.85
C ARG A 9 25.24 12.04 9.62
N TRP A 10 24.79 13.21 9.17
CA TRP A 10 23.37 13.44 8.85
C TRP A 10 22.91 12.62 7.65
N VAL A 11 23.77 12.46 6.64
CA VAL A 11 23.48 11.60 5.49
C VAL A 11 23.32 10.14 5.91
N LEU A 12 24.21 9.62 6.76
CA LEU A 12 24.12 8.25 7.28
C LEU A 12 22.89 8.05 8.19
N LEU A 13 22.54 9.04 9.00
CA LEU A 13 21.32 9.00 9.83
C LEU A 13 20.06 9.02 8.96
N MET A 14 20.03 9.84 7.91
CA MET A 14 18.92 9.89 6.96
C MET A 14 18.79 8.57 6.18
N PHE A 15 19.91 8.00 5.74
CA PHE A 15 19.92 6.69 5.07
C PHE A 15 19.46 5.57 6.00
N GLY A 16 19.91 5.57 7.27
CA GLY A 16 19.48 4.62 8.29
C GLY A 16 17.99 4.74 8.64
N PHE A 17 17.48 5.96 8.76
CA PHE A 17 16.05 6.21 8.99
C PHE A 17 15.20 5.79 7.79
N PHE A 18 15.62 6.15 6.57
CA PHE A 18 14.93 5.78 5.34
C PHE A 18 14.92 4.26 5.13
N TYR A 19 16.05 3.59 5.36
CA TYR A 19 16.15 2.14 5.29
C TYR A 19 15.28 1.46 6.34
N ARG A 20 15.25 1.98 7.59
CA ARG A 20 14.36 1.47 8.64
C ARG A 20 12.90 1.62 8.26
N PHE A 21 12.52 2.78 7.72
CA PHE A 21 11.16 3.06 7.29
C PHE A 21 10.73 2.13 6.14
N ILE A 22 11.56 1.94 5.12
CA ILE A 22 11.29 1.03 4.01
C ILE A 22 11.20 -0.42 4.50
N LEU A 23 12.15 -0.86 5.31
CA LEU A 23 12.20 -2.22 5.82
C LEU A 23 10.98 -2.55 6.69
N SER A 24 10.56 -1.63 7.57
CA SER A 24 9.35 -1.79 8.38
C SER A 24 8.10 -1.90 7.51
N ARG A 25 8.02 -1.14 6.41
CA ARG A 25 6.91 -1.24 5.46
C ARG A 25 6.87 -2.60 4.78
N LEU A 26 8.00 -3.11 4.30
CA LEU A 26 8.08 -4.42 3.64
C LEU A 26 7.64 -5.55 4.57
N LEU A 27 8.15 -5.59 5.80
CA LEU A 27 7.81 -6.62 6.78
C LEU A 27 6.32 -6.55 7.17
N THR A 28 5.79 -5.34 7.33
CA THR A 28 4.37 -5.14 7.65
C THR A 28 3.47 -5.55 6.48
N ALA A 29 3.86 -5.21 5.25
CA ALA A 29 3.16 -5.61 4.03
C ALA A 29 3.10 -7.13 3.94
N GLU A 30 4.22 -7.83 4.14
CA GLU A 30 4.24 -9.29 4.09
C GLU A 30 3.31 -9.91 5.14
N VAL A 31 3.37 -9.46 6.40
CA VAL A 31 2.54 -10.02 7.48
C VAL A 31 1.06 -9.74 7.24
N ILE A 32 0.69 -8.50 6.91
CA ILE A 32 -0.70 -8.13 6.67
C ILE A 32 -1.22 -8.87 5.44
N SER A 33 -0.47 -8.91 4.35
CA SER A 33 -0.95 -9.54 3.12
C SER A 33 -1.09 -11.06 3.24
N ARG A 34 -0.18 -11.73 3.96
CA ARG A 34 -0.32 -13.17 4.24
C ARG A 34 -1.49 -13.46 5.17
N THR A 35 -1.72 -12.65 6.20
CA THR A 35 -2.83 -12.86 7.14
C THR A 35 -4.18 -12.49 6.53
N ALA A 36 -4.24 -11.43 5.72
CA ALA A 36 -5.47 -10.95 5.11
C ALA A 36 -5.87 -11.74 3.88
N PHE A 37 -4.90 -12.10 3.03
CA PHE A 37 -5.15 -12.68 1.70
C PHE A 37 -4.58 -14.08 1.50
N GLY A 38 -3.85 -14.64 2.47
CA GLY A 38 -3.39 -16.04 2.49
C GLY A 38 -2.88 -16.58 1.16
N SER A 39 -3.71 -17.37 0.47
CA SER A 39 -3.37 -17.99 -0.83
C SER A 39 -3.14 -16.99 -1.97
N SER A 40 -3.53 -15.74 -1.78
CA SER A 40 -3.38 -14.60 -2.70
C SER A 40 -2.46 -13.52 -2.11
N TYR A 41 -1.46 -13.91 -1.31
CA TYR A 41 -0.61 -12.93 -0.59
C TYR A 41 0.14 -11.96 -1.51
N LEU A 42 0.58 -12.40 -2.71
CA LEU A 42 1.33 -11.55 -3.65
C LEU A 42 0.42 -10.45 -4.20
N GLU A 43 -0.80 -10.81 -4.59
CA GLU A 43 -1.83 -9.83 -4.97
C GLU A 43 -2.20 -8.92 -3.79
N GLY A 44 -2.24 -9.47 -2.58
CA GLY A 44 -2.43 -8.72 -1.35
C GLY A 44 -1.32 -7.71 -1.06
N GLU A 45 -0.05 -8.05 -1.31
CA GLU A 45 1.10 -7.15 -1.19
C GLU A 45 0.97 -5.95 -2.14
N ASN A 46 0.54 -6.19 -3.37
CA ASN A 46 0.27 -5.12 -4.33
C ASN A 46 -0.88 -4.20 -3.86
N ILE A 47 -1.94 -4.75 -3.26
CA ILE A 47 -3.01 -3.95 -2.64
C ILE A 47 -2.47 -3.11 -1.49
N PHE A 48 -1.64 -3.68 -0.61
CA PHE A 48 -1.04 -2.95 0.50
C PHE A 48 -0.22 -1.75 0.00
N ASP A 49 0.55 -1.92 -1.06
CA ASP A 49 1.30 -0.82 -1.68
C ASP A 49 0.39 0.27 -2.25
N MET A 50 -0.72 -0.11 -2.88
CA MET A 50 -1.73 0.85 -3.36
C MET A 50 -2.41 1.60 -2.21
N LEU A 51 -2.79 0.90 -1.13
CA LEU A 51 -3.33 1.52 0.09
C LEU A 51 -2.32 2.50 0.71
N MET A 52 -1.04 2.14 0.74
CA MET A 52 0.00 3.05 1.23
C MET A 52 0.12 4.31 0.36
N LYS A 53 -0.07 4.22 -0.96
CA LYS A 53 -0.13 5.41 -1.83
C LYS A 53 -1.32 6.31 -1.47
N LEU A 54 -2.51 5.74 -1.23
CA LEU A 54 -3.68 6.50 -0.78
C LEU A 54 -3.41 7.21 0.55
N VAL A 55 -2.85 6.51 1.55
CA VAL A 55 -2.49 7.12 2.84
C VAL A 55 -1.53 8.31 2.65
N MET A 56 -0.56 8.19 1.74
CA MET A 56 0.37 9.28 1.45
C MET A 56 -0.32 10.48 0.78
N ILE A 57 -1.25 10.24 -0.15
CA ILE A 57 -2.07 11.29 -0.79
C ILE A 57 -2.94 11.99 0.27
N SER A 58 -3.63 11.22 1.12
CA SER A 58 -4.46 11.76 2.21
C SER A 58 -3.64 12.59 3.20
N ALA A 59 -2.46 12.12 3.60
CA ALA A 59 -1.56 12.84 4.49
C ALA A 59 -1.11 14.19 3.87
N ARG A 60 -0.69 14.19 2.59
CA ARG A 60 -0.32 15.43 1.88
C ARG A 60 -1.48 16.41 1.80
N ASN A 61 -2.71 15.92 1.63
CA ASN A 61 -3.90 16.76 1.59
C ASN A 61 -4.33 17.31 2.96
N GLY A 62 -4.10 16.55 4.04
CA GLY A 62 -4.45 16.94 5.41
C GLY A 62 -3.45 17.90 6.08
N PHE A 63 -2.16 17.80 5.76
CA PHE A 63 -1.10 18.60 6.41
C PHE A 63 -0.67 19.86 5.63
N ASN A 64 -1.26 20.15 4.47
CA ASN A 64 -0.82 21.28 3.64
C ASN A 64 -1.45 22.62 4.06
N ILE A 65 -0.62 23.55 4.55
CA ILE A 65 -0.89 25.00 4.55
C ILE A 65 -0.86 25.44 3.09
N ARG A 66 -2.02 25.44 2.42
CA ARG A 66 -2.11 25.64 0.97
C ARG A 66 -1.82 27.08 0.59
N LEU A 67 -0.77 27.29 -0.21
CA LEU A 67 -0.57 28.53 -0.95
C LEU A 67 -1.73 28.74 -1.96
N PRO A 68 -2.30 29.95 -2.05
CA PRO A 68 -3.40 30.23 -2.98
C PRO A 68 -2.97 29.96 -4.44
N GLY A 69 -3.81 29.25 -5.20
CA GLY A 69 -3.54 28.86 -6.59
C GLY A 69 -2.97 27.44 -6.73
N ILE A 70 -1.73 27.20 -6.28
CA ILE A 70 -1.03 25.91 -6.42
C ILE A 70 -1.78 24.79 -5.68
N GLY A 71 -2.32 25.10 -4.50
CA GLY A 71 -3.05 24.10 -3.69
C GLY A 71 -4.31 23.55 -4.37
N LYS A 72 -4.96 24.29 -5.29
CA LYS A 72 -6.13 23.81 -6.03
C LYS A 72 -5.74 22.79 -7.11
N PHE A 73 -4.64 23.05 -7.82
CA PHE A 73 -4.15 22.14 -8.85
C PHE A 73 -3.62 20.83 -8.26
N LEU A 74 -2.87 20.89 -7.15
CA LEU A 74 -2.40 19.70 -6.44
C LEU A 74 -3.58 18.85 -5.96
N LYS A 75 -4.62 19.48 -5.38
CA LYS A 75 -5.83 18.78 -4.95
C LYS A 75 -6.49 18.02 -6.11
N MET A 76 -6.68 18.68 -7.26
CA MET A 76 -7.30 18.05 -8.43
C MET A 76 -6.51 16.82 -8.93
N ARG A 77 -5.18 16.91 -8.97
CA ARG A 77 -4.34 15.77 -9.36
C ARG A 77 -4.45 14.63 -8.34
N ASP A 78 -4.36 14.96 -7.05
CA ASP A 78 -4.41 14.00 -5.96
C ASP A 78 -5.77 13.29 -5.90
N ASP A 79 -6.88 14.02 -6.16
CA ASP A 79 -8.23 13.45 -6.27
C ASP A 79 -8.30 12.43 -7.42
N LEU A 80 -7.85 12.80 -8.63
CA LEU A 80 -7.80 11.90 -9.79
C LEU A 80 -6.89 10.68 -9.57
N GLU A 81 -5.75 10.86 -8.90
CA GLU A 81 -4.83 9.76 -8.57
C GLU A 81 -5.47 8.81 -7.55
N SER A 82 -6.17 9.36 -6.54
CA SER A 82 -6.86 8.54 -5.54
C SER A 82 -8.00 7.71 -6.12
N GLU A 83 -8.80 8.27 -7.04
CA GLU A 83 -9.88 7.53 -7.72
C GLU A 83 -9.32 6.35 -8.54
N LYS A 84 -8.21 6.56 -9.26
CA LYS A 84 -7.55 5.49 -10.02
C LYS A 84 -7.01 4.38 -9.11
N ILE A 85 -6.44 4.75 -7.97
CA ILE A 85 -5.91 3.78 -7.01
C ILE A 85 -7.06 3.00 -6.36
N ASP A 86 -8.16 3.65 -5.97
CA ASP A 86 -9.33 2.97 -5.39
C ASP A 86 -9.91 1.95 -6.38
N GLN A 87 -10.06 2.33 -7.65
CA GLN A 87 -10.54 1.44 -8.70
C GLN A 87 -9.61 0.23 -8.88
N ALA A 88 -8.29 0.44 -8.94
CA ALA A 88 -7.32 -0.64 -9.08
C ALA A 88 -7.32 -1.61 -7.88
N ILE A 89 -7.53 -1.10 -6.66
CA ILE A 89 -7.70 -1.94 -5.46
C ILE A 89 -8.96 -2.79 -5.59
N ARG A 90 -10.10 -2.19 -5.97
CA ARG A 90 -11.37 -2.91 -6.15
C ARG A 90 -11.26 -4.03 -7.18
N GLU A 91 -10.70 -3.74 -8.35
CA GLU A 91 -10.49 -4.72 -9.40
C GLU A 91 -9.57 -5.86 -8.94
N SER A 92 -8.52 -5.55 -8.18
CA SER A 92 -7.62 -6.57 -7.62
C SER A 92 -8.34 -7.49 -6.62
N ILE A 93 -9.19 -6.93 -5.75
CA ILE A 93 -9.99 -7.70 -4.78
C ILE A 93 -10.99 -8.61 -5.50
N ILE A 94 -11.74 -8.06 -6.47
CA ILE A 94 -12.70 -8.83 -7.26
C ILE A 94 -11.99 -9.98 -7.97
N GLY A 95 -10.86 -9.72 -8.63
CA GLY A 95 -10.10 -10.78 -9.30
C GLY A 95 -9.57 -11.87 -8.36
N MET A 96 -9.31 -11.57 -7.08
CA MET A 96 -8.96 -12.59 -6.09
C MET A 96 -10.18 -13.42 -5.65
N ILE A 97 -11.34 -12.79 -5.50
CA ILE A 97 -12.61 -13.47 -5.18
C ILE A 97 -12.95 -14.42 -6.33
N ASP A 98 -12.96 -13.93 -7.57
CA ASP A 98 -13.28 -14.72 -8.77
C ASP A 98 -12.39 -15.96 -8.87
N LYS A 99 -11.06 -15.81 -8.68
CA LYS A 99 -10.13 -16.95 -8.68
C LYS A 99 -10.47 -18.02 -7.62
N ARG A 100 -10.95 -17.61 -6.45
CA ARG A 100 -11.32 -18.54 -5.36
C ARG A 100 -12.65 -19.22 -5.65
N GLU A 101 -13.64 -18.47 -6.14
CA GLU A 101 -14.92 -19.03 -6.59
C GLU A 101 -14.74 -20.06 -7.69
N GLU A 102 -13.90 -19.76 -8.68
CA GLU A 102 -13.60 -20.71 -9.75
C GLU A 102 -12.97 -22.02 -9.25
N LYS A 103 -12.03 -21.95 -8.29
CA LYS A 103 -11.43 -23.14 -7.67
C LYS A 103 -12.44 -23.99 -6.93
N MET A 104 -13.37 -23.35 -6.20
CA MET A 104 -14.49 -24.00 -5.53
C MET A 104 -15.42 -24.70 -6.54
N MET A 105 -15.75 -24.01 -7.65
CA MET A 105 -16.59 -24.58 -8.71
C MET A 105 -15.92 -25.78 -9.41
N ARG A 106 -14.59 -25.76 -9.55
CA ARG A 106 -13.82 -26.88 -10.12
C ARG A 106 -13.59 -28.03 -9.12
N GLY A 107 -13.94 -27.85 -7.83
CA GLY A 107 -13.69 -28.83 -6.78
C GLY A 107 -12.21 -28.97 -6.41
N GLU A 108 -11.38 -27.97 -6.75
CA GLU A 108 -9.95 -27.93 -6.41
C GLU A 108 -9.72 -27.57 -4.93
N GLU A 109 -10.64 -26.81 -4.34
CA GLU A 109 -10.66 -26.46 -2.93
C GLU A 109 -12.06 -26.71 -2.34
N ASN A 110 -12.12 -26.97 -1.04
CA ASN A 110 -13.38 -27.24 -0.31
C ASN A 110 -13.91 -26.02 0.46
N ASN A 111 -13.17 -24.90 0.47
CA ASN A 111 -13.55 -23.63 1.05
C ASN A 111 -12.85 -22.48 0.31
N TYR A 112 -13.24 -21.23 0.62
CA TYR A 112 -12.68 -20.02 0.01
C TYR A 112 -11.33 -19.58 0.60
N GLY A 113 -10.68 -20.40 1.43
CA GLY A 113 -9.48 -20.07 2.19
C GLY A 113 -9.77 -19.78 3.66
N SER A 114 -8.75 -19.99 4.51
CA SER A 114 -8.82 -19.76 5.97
C SER A 114 -8.28 -18.38 6.40
N ASP A 115 -7.92 -17.54 5.44
CA ASP A 115 -7.50 -16.15 5.67
C ASP A 115 -8.71 -15.22 5.83
N PHE A 116 -8.43 -13.94 6.10
CA PHE A 116 -9.49 -12.95 6.31
C PHE A 116 -10.39 -12.79 5.09
N LEU A 117 -9.83 -12.70 3.89
CA LEU A 117 -10.61 -12.60 2.66
C LEU A 117 -11.51 -13.84 2.47
N GLY A 118 -10.98 -15.04 2.73
CA GLY A 118 -11.75 -16.28 2.64
C GLY A 118 -12.86 -16.39 3.67
N SER A 119 -12.76 -15.65 4.78
CA SER A 119 -13.82 -15.55 5.79
C SER A 119 -14.93 -14.55 5.42
N LEU A 120 -14.70 -13.70 4.40
CA LEU A 120 -15.65 -12.68 3.92
C LEU A 120 -16.41 -13.10 2.66
N ILE A 121 -15.96 -14.17 1.98
CA ILE A 121 -16.60 -14.79 0.82
C ILE A 121 -17.49 -15.93 1.32
#